data_AF-K2B3A9-F1
#
_entry.id   AF-K2B3A9-F1
#
_cell.length_a   1.000
_cell.length_b   1.000
_cell.length_c   1.000
_cell.angle_alpha   90.00
_cell.angle_beta   90.00
_cell.angle_gamma   90.00
#
_symmetry.space_group_name_H-M   'P 1'
#
loop_
_entity.id
_entity.type
_entity.pdbx_description
1 polymer ?
#
loop_
_entity_poly.entity_id
_entity_poly.type
_entity_poly.pdbx_seq_one_letter_code
_entity_poly.pdbx_strand_id
1 'polypeptide(L)'
;MKFEGLRPVFGFGGLEPGFCGYENSKYVILPVPYDSTTSYKVGTREGPSAIINASMNMELYDIETASEPFEAGICTLPAAEPHMGAVEKFLKNLEKICSQILADKKI
;
A
#
# COMPACT_ATOMS: atom_id res chain seq x y z
N MET A 1 -7.27 13.04 -6.16
CA MET A 1 -5.94 13.53 -5.71
C MET A 1 -4.87 12.81 -6.54
N LYS A 2 -3.75 13.45 -6.90
CA LYS A 2 -2.62 12.71 -7.48
C LYS A 2 -1.75 12.22 -6.31
N PHE A 3 -1.62 10.90 -6.18
CA PHE A 3 -0.64 10.30 -5.28
C PHE A 3 0.70 10.30 -6.02
N GLU A 4 1.70 10.98 -5.45
CA GLU A 4 3.06 11.05 -5.96
C GLU A 4 3.92 9.95 -5.32
N GLY A 5 4.94 9.48 -6.04
CA GLY A 5 5.83 8.41 -5.61
C GLY A 5 6.04 7.32 -6.66
N LEU A 6 6.97 6.40 -6.37
CA LEU A 6 7.24 5.24 -7.21
C LEU A 6 6.05 4.29 -7.16
N ARG A 7 5.42 4.01 -8.32
CA ARG A 7 4.40 2.97 -8.41
C ARG A 7 5.06 1.62 -8.64
N PRO A 8 4.70 0.58 -7.88
CA PRO A 8 5.08 -0.78 -8.23
C PRO A 8 4.46 -1.17 -9.58
N VAL A 9 5.13 -2.07 -10.31
CA VAL A 9 4.66 -2.54 -11.64
C VAL A 9 3.29 -3.21 -11.54
N PHE A 10 3.05 -3.89 -10.41
CA PHE A 10 1.78 -4.53 -10.07
C PHE A 10 1.34 -4.10 -8.66
N GLY A 11 0.03 -4.07 -8.44
CA GLY A 11 -0.55 -3.88 -7.11
C GLY A 11 -0.61 -5.19 -6.32
N PHE A 12 -0.98 -5.09 -5.05
CA PHE A 12 -1.23 -6.24 -4.19
C PHE A 12 -2.21 -7.22 -4.84
N GLY A 13 -1.88 -8.52 -4.81
CA GLY A 13 -2.67 -9.59 -5.41
C GLY A 13 -2.58 -9.67 -6.94
N GLY A 14 -1.84 -8.79 -7.61
CA GLY A 14 -1.70 -8.83 -9.07
C GLY A 14 -3.03 -8.67 -9.83
N LEU A 15 -3.98 -7.94 -9.23
CA LEU A 15 -5.36 -7.89 -9.70
C LEU A 15 -5.51 -7.25 -11.09
N GLU A 16 -6.52 -7.70 -11.83
CA GLU A 16 -6.92 -7.07 -13.08
C GLU A 16 -7.35 -5.60 -12.87
N PRO A 17 -7.21 -4.74 -13.89
CA PRO A 17 -7.52 -3.30 -13.78
C PRO A 17 -8.91 -2.96 -13.23
N GLY A 18 -9.90 -3.85 -13.39
CA GLY A 18 -11.25 -3.67 -12.87
C GLY A 18 -11.36 -3.65 -11.35
N PHE A 19 -10.41 -4.28 -10.64
CA PHE A 19 -10.46 -4.46 -9.18
C PHE A 19 -9.46 -3.58 -8.40
N CYS A 20 -8.58 -2.82 -9.08
CA CYS A 20 -7.48 -2.10 -8.41
C CYS A 20 -7.55 -0.56 -8.49
N GLY A 21 -8.59 -0.01 -9.12
CA GLY A 21 -8.80 1.44 -9.22
C GLY A 21 -9.27 2.06 -7.91
N TYR A 22 -8.62 3.15 -7.46
CA TYR A 22 -8.91 3.81 -6.17
C TYR A 22 -10.39 4.09 -5.93
N GLU A 23 -11.10 4.62 -6.92
CA GLU A 23 -12.53 4.96 -6.80
C GLU A 23 -13.39 3.72 -6.49
N ASN A 24 -13.04 2.57 -7.10
CA ASN A 24 -13.80 1.32 -7.01
C ASN A 24 -13.29 0.38 -5.92
N SER A 25 -12.19 0.71 -5.24
CA SER A 25 -11.63 -0.11 -4.17
C SER A 25 -12.12 0.33 -2.80
N LYS A 26 -12.51 -0.65 -1.98
CA LYS A 26 -12.76 -0.49 -0.55
C LYS A 26 -11.46 -0.46 0.24
N TYR A 27 -10.49 -1.28 -0.16
CA TYR A 27 -9.21 -1.44 0.52
C TYR A 27 -8.10 -0.67 -0.18
N VAL A 28 -7.25 0.01 0.59
CA VAL A 28 -6.14 0.81 0.09
C VAL A 28 -4.83 0.40 0.78
N ILE A 29 -3.90 -0.12 -0.01
CA ILE A 29 -2.54 -0.43 0.44
C ILE A 29 -1.66 0.80 0.21
N LEU A 30 -1.15 1.40 1.28
CA LEU A 30 -0.14 2.46 1.24
C LEU A 30 1.24 1.88 1.57
N PRO A 31 2.15 1.73 0.59
CA PRO A 31 3.51 1.25 0.86
C PRO A 31 4.33 2.34 1.55
N VAL A 32 4.95 2.03 2.69
CA VAL A 32 5.78 2.97 3.47
C VAL A 32 7.21 2.41 3.63
N PRO A 33 8.11 2.66 2.66
CA PRO A 33 9.48 2.12 2.67
C PRO A 33 10.42 2.95 3.56
N TYR A 34 10.17 2.96 4.87
CA TYR A 34 10.95 3.75 5.84
C TYR A 34 11.78 2.88 6.78
N ASP A 35 13.09 3.18 6.88
CA ASP A 35 14.04 2.37 7.65
C ASP A 35 15.15 3.21 8.33
N SER A 36 14.97 4.53 8.40
CA SER A 36 16.04 5.44 8.82
C SER A 36 16.30 5.47 10.32
N THR A 37 15.43 4.85 11.12
CA THR A 37 15.55 4.76 12.59
C THR A 37 15.94 3.35 13.05
N THR A 38 16.24 2.44 12.13
CA THR A 38 16.60 1.06 12.44
C THR A 38 18.05 0.97 12.92
N SER A 39 18.27 0.37 14.09
CA SER A 39 19.57 0.38 14.77
C SER A 39 20.39 -0.92 14.66
N TYR A 40 19.76 -2.06 14.38
CA TYR A 40 20.43 -3.36 14.34
C TYR A 40 20.64 -3.91 12.92
N LYS A 41 19.54 -4.18 12.19
CA LYS A 41 19.59 -4.72 10.83
C LYS A 41 18.69 -3.90 9.90
N VAL A 42 19.30 -3.23 8.93
CA VAL A 42 18.62 -2.48 7.87
C VAL A 42 17.89 -3.41 6.89
N GLY A 43 16.98 -2.85 6.11
CA GLY A 43 16.25 -3.51 5.04
C GLY A 43 14.73 -3.44 5.16
N THR A 44 14.17 -2.84 6.22
CA THR A 44 12.70 -2.79 6.38
C THR A 44 12.01 -1.97 5.29
N ARG A 45 12.74 -1.03 4.68
CA ARG A 45 12.28 -0.26 3.50
C ARG A 45 11.94 -1.15 2.29
N GLU A 46 12.51 -2.35 2.21
CA GLU A 46 12.25 -3.31 1.13
C GLU A 46 11.03 -4.20 1.42
N GLY A 47 10.51 -4.15 2.66
CA GLY A 47 9.35 -4.95 3.08
C GLY A 47 8.11 -4.72 2.22
N PRO A 48 7.67 -3.46 2.00
CA PRO A 48 6.46 -3.20 1.22
C PRO A 48 6.53 -3.75 -0.22
N SER A 49 7.66 -3.57 -0.91
CA SER A 49 7.83 -4.09 -2.28
C SER A 49 7.89 -5.61 -2.29
N ALA A 50 8.58 -6.22 -1.33
CA ALA A 50 8.63 -7.68 -1.19
C ALA A 50 7.25 -8.30 -0.95
N ILE A 51 6.43 -7.69 -0.07
CA ILE A 51 5.06 -8.15 0.21
C ILE A 51 4.20 -8.06 -1.04
N ILE A 52 4.22 -6.92 -1.74
CA ILE A 52 3.43 -6.73 -2.97
C ILE A 52 3.85 -7.77 -4.03
N ASN A 53 5.15 -7.95 -4.25
CA ASN A 53 5.65 -8.94 -5.20
C ASN A 53 5.24 -10.37 -4.84
N ALA A 54 5.35 -10.75 -3.56
CA ALA A 54 4.97 -12.08 -3.10
C ALA A 54 3.45 -12.32 -3.23
N SER A 55 2.64 -11.30 -2.95
CA SER A 55 1.18 -11.39 -2.97
C SER A 55 0.58 -11.81 -4.32
N MET A 56 1.32 -11.62 -5.43
CA MET A 56 0.88 -12.07 -6.76
C MET A 56 0.83 -13.59 -6.91
N ASN A 57 1.46 -14.34 -6.01
CA ASN A 57 1.48 -15.81 -6.02
C ASN A 57 0.50 -16.42 -5.00
N MET A 58 -0.33 -15.59 -4.36
CA MET A 58 -1.35 -16.03 -3.42
C MET A 58 -2.64 -16.37 -4.17
N GLU A 59 -3.37 -17.38 -3.70
CA GLU A 59 -4.73 -17.64 -4.15
C GLU A 59 -5.65 -16.51 -3.68
N LEU A 60 -6.49 -15.98 -4.58
CA LEU A 60 -7.37 -14.86 -4.27
C LEU A 60 -8.59 -15.25 -3.42
N TYR A 61 -8.87 -16.55 -3.33
CA TYR A 61 -9.89 -17.13 -2.47
C TYR A 61 -9.33 -17.42 -1.06
N ASP A 62 -10.02 -16.94 -0.04
CA ASP A 62 -9.71 -17.24 1.36
C ASP A 62 -10.59 -18.38 1.89
N ILE A 63 -9.95 -19.48 2.28
CA ILE A 63 -10.62 -20.71 2.74
C ILE A 63 -11.33 -20.50 4.09
N GLU A 64 -10.70 -19.76 5.01
CA GLU A 64 -11.20 -19.61 6.38
C GLU A 64 -12.50 -18.79 6.44
N THR A 65 -12.65 -17.80 5.56
CA THR A 65 -13.88 -17.00 5.44
C THR A 65 -14.79 -17.46 4.30
N ALA A 66 -14.35 -18.45 3.50
CA ALA A 66 -15.02 -18.92 2.29
C ALA A 66 -15.42 -17.78 1.34
N SER A 67 -14.50 -16.85 1.10
CA SER A 67 -14.78 -15.60 0.35
C SER A 67 -13.65 -15.21 -0.60
N GLU A 68 -13.93 -14.24 -1.47
CA GLU A 68 -12.97 -13.62 -2.39
C GLU A 68 -12.78 -12.13 -2.03
N PRO A 69 -11.95 -11.79 -1.01
CA PRO A 69 -11.86 -10.43 -0.49
C PRO A 69 -11.49 -9.37 -1.54
N PHE A 70 -10.79 -9.77 -2.60
CA PHE A 70 -10.39 -8.87 -3.68
C PHE A 70 -11.57 -8.31 -4.49
N GLU A 71 -12.75 -8.95 -4.46
CA GLU A 71 -13.95 -8.46 -5.15
C GLU A 71 -14.42 -7.10 -4.64
N ALA A 72 -14.14 -6.78 -3.38
CA ALA A 72 -14.39 -5.45 -2.82
C ALA A 72 -13.38 -4.38 -3.30
N GLY A 73 -12.40 -4.79 -4.12
CA GLY A 73 -11.37 -3.97 -4.73
C GLY A 73 -10.23 -3.61 -3.78
N ILE A 74 -9.00 -3.73 -4.27
CA ILE A 74 -7.76 -3.42 -3.54
C ILE A 74 -6.91 -2.48 -4.39
N CYS A 75 -6.81 -1.21 -3.97
CA CYS A 75 -5.96 -0.22 -4.62
C CYS A 75 -4.59 -0.17 -3.93
N THR A 76 -3.51 -0.36 -4.68
CA THR A 76 -2.15 -0.11 -4.17
C THR A 76 -1.68 1.26 -4.61
N LEU A 77 -1.44 2.14 -3.65
CA LEU A 77 -0.92 3.48 -3.90
C LEU A 77 0.57 3.44 -4.29
N PRO A 78 1.09 4.51 -4.92
CA PRO A 78 2.53 4.71 -4.99
C PRO A 78 3.18 4.66 -3.61
N ALA A 79 4.41 4.17 -3.54
CA ALA A 79 5.16 4.16 -2.30
C ALA A 79 5.38 5.59 -1.78
N ALA A 80 5.12 5.80 -0.49
CA ALA A 80 5.36 7.09 0.14
C ALA A 80 6.85 7.43 0.09
N GLU A 81 7.20 8.58 -0.50
CA GLU A 81 8.60 8.99 -0.63
C GLU A 81 9.21 9.31 0.74
N PRO A 82 10.26 8.58 1.17
CA PRO A 82 10.87 8.83 2.47
C PRO A 82 11.72 10.10 2.43
N HIS A 83 11.43 11.05 3.33
CA HIS A 83 12.26 12.25 3.48
C HIS A 83 13.42 11.99 4.44
N MET A 84 14.58 11.65 3.88
CA MET A 84 15.81 11.50 4.66
C MET A 84 16.16 12.83 5.34
N GLY A 85 16.23 12.85 6.68
CA GLY A 85 16.59 14.03 7.48
C GLY A 85 15.42 14.87 8.03
N ALA A 86 14.16 14.54 7.71
CA ALA A 86 13.00 15.23 8.30
C ALA A 86 11.83 14.28 8.56
N VAL A 87 11.98 13.41 9.56
CA VAL A 87 10.97 12.41 9.97
C VAL A 87 9.60 13.06 10.21
N GLU A 88 9.57 14.23 10.85
CA GLU A 88 8.32 14.96 11.10
C GLU A 88 7.58 15.34 9.82
N LYS A 89 8.29 15.75 8.76
CA LYS A 89 7.67 16.09 7.48
C LYS A 89 7.10 14.85 6.81
N PHE A 90 7.82 13.74 6.89
CA PHE A 90 7.36 12.44 6.39
C PHE A 90 6.10 11.98 7.12
N LEU A 91 6.07 12.04 8.45
CA LEU A 91 4.91 11.68 9.26
C LEU A 91 3.70 12.58 8.96
N LYS A 92 3.89 13.89 8.83
CA LYS A 92 2.80 14.83 8.44
C LYS A 92 2.23 14.51 7.05
N ASN A 93 3.07 14.09 6.12
CA ASN A 93 2.61 13.67 4.80
C ASN A 93 1.79 12.38 4.88
N LEU A 94 2.25 11.38 5.64
CA LEU A 94 1.51 10.15 5.88
C LEU A 94 0.17 10.40 6.56
N GLU A 95 0.14 11.25 7.58
CA GLU A 95 -1.09 11.66 8.26
C GLU A 95 -2.10 12.23 7.27
N LYS A 96 -1.67 13.17 6.40
CA LYS A 96 -2.53 13.75 5.37
C LYS A 96 -3.09 12.69 4.41
N ILE A 97 -2.26 11.75 3.97
CA ILE A 97 -2.68 10.66 3.06
C ILE A 97 -3.72 9.77 3.76
N CYS A 98 -3.42 9.32 4.98
CA CYS A 98 -4.33 8.47 5.76
C CYS A 98 -5.65 9.18 6.07
N SER A 99 -5.63 10.46 6.45
CA SER A 99 -6.84 11.26 6.67
C SER A 99 -7.71 11.33 5.42
N GLN A 100 -7.11 11.45 4.23
CA GLN A 100 -7.86 11.47 2.98
C GLN A 100 -8.49 10.10 2.69
N ILE A 101 -7.74 9.00 2.84
CA ILE A 101 -8.25 7.63 2.64
C ILE A 101 -9.47 7.38 3.54
N LEU A 102 -9.38 7.78 4.80
CA LEU A 102 -10.47 7.64 5.76
C LEU A 102 -11.66 8.57 5.44
N ALA A 103 -11.40 9.81 4.99
CA ALA A 103 -12.45 10.73 4.55
C ALA A 103 -13.22 10.19 3.32
N ASP A 104 -12.53 9.47 2.44
CA ASP A 104 -13.10 8.77 1.29
C ASP A 104 -13.81 7.46 1.69
N LYS A 105 -13.92 7.17 3.00
CA LYS A 105 -14.55 5.98 3.60
C LYS A 105 -13.92 4.65 3.14
N LYS A 106 -12.62 4.68 2.84
CA LYS A 106 -11.82 3.51 2.50
C LYS A 106 -11.08 2.98 3.72
N ILE A 107 -10.67 1.71 3.67
CA ILE A 107 -9.94 1.01 4.73
C ILE A 107 -8.49 0.82 4.28
#